data_AF-Q9TSU3-F1
#
_entry.id   AF-Q9TSU3-F1
#
_cell.length_a   1.000
_cell.length_b   1.000
_cell.length_c   1.000
_cell.angle_alpha   90.00
_cell.angle_beta   90.00
_cell.angle_gamma   90.00
#
_symmetry.space_group_name_H-M   'P 1'
#
loop_
_entity.id
_entity.type
_entity.pdbx_description
1 polymer ?
#
loop_
_entity_poly.entity_id
_entity_poly.type
_entity_poly.pdbx_seq_one_letter_code
_entity_poly.pdbx_strand_id
1 'polypeptide(L)' 'TYSGLFCVTVNPYKWLPVYNAEVVAAYRGKKRSEAPPHIFSISDNAYQYMLT' A
#
# COMPACT_ATOMS: atom_id res chain seq x y z
N THR A 1 8.99 -1.71 -1.79
CA THR A 1 9.26 -2.95 -1.06
C THR A 1 9.18 -2.73 0.42
N TYR A 2 8.78 -3.74 1.20
CA TYR A 2 8.81 -3.65 2.66
C TYR A 2 10.21 -3.93 3.24
N SER A 3 10.58 -3.17 4.26
CA SER A 3 11.76 -3.38 5.10
C SER A 3 11.32 -3.32 6.56
N GLY A 4 10.94 -4.49 7.12
CA GLY A 4 10.39 -4.56 8.47
C GLY A 4 9.16 -3.66 8.62
N LEU A 5 9.16 -2.70 9.54
CA LEU A 5 8.06 -1.75 9.75
C LEU A 5 7.86 -0.80 8.55
N PHE A 6 8.91 -0.50 7.78
CA PHE A 6 8.92 0.57 6.80
C PHE A 6 8.63 0.08 5.38
N CYS A 7 8.13 0.99 4.53
CA CYS A 7 8.10 0.78 3.09
C CYS A 7 9.19 1.64 2.44
N VAL A 8 10.06 1.01 1.67
CA VAL A 8 11.11 1.67 0.90
C VAL A 8 10.70 1.70 -0.57
N THR A 9 10.84 2.84 -1.22
CA THR A 9 10.53 3.02 -2.63
C THR A 9 11.70 3.65 -3.36
N VAL A 10 11.85 3.30 -4.64
CA VAL A 10 12.77 3.97 -5.56
C VAL A 10 11.90 4.61 -6.63
N ASN A 11 12.01 5.92 -6.82
CA ASN A 11 11.18 6.65 -7.77
C ASN A 11 11.57 6.25 -9.22
N PRO A 12 10.66 5.67 -10.02
CA PRO A 12 10.94 5.30 -11.40
C PRO A 12 10.87 6.49 -12.37
N TYR A 13 10.40 7.66 -11.92
CA TYR A 13 10.15 8.85 -12.73
C TYR A 13 9.26 8.57 -13.96
N LYS A 14 8.32 7.62 -13.83
CA LYS A 14 7.39 7.19 -14.88
C LYS A 14 6.00 7.03 -14.30
N TRP A 15 4.99 7.30 -15.13
CA TRP A 15 3.59 7.01 -14.80
C TRP A 15 3.37 5.50 -14.85
N LEU A 16 3.02 4.93 -13.70
CA LEU A 16 2.71 3.51 -13.57
C LEU A 16 1.18 3.34 -13.44
N PRO A 17 0.57 2.33 -14.07
CA PRO A 17 -0.87 2.06 -14.01
C PRO A 17 -1.29 1.40 -12.67
N VAL A 18 -0.70 1.84 -11.55
CA VAL A 18 -0.90 1.26 -10.20
C VAL A 18 -1.81 2.10 -9.31
N TYR A 19 -2.25 3.26 -9.80
CA TYR A 19 -3.09 4.21 -9.05
C TYR A 19 -4.57 4.20 -9.47
N ASN A 20 -4.97 3.22 -10.29
CA ASN A 20 -6.35 3.09 -10.74
C ASN A 20 -7.27 2.68 -9.59
N ALA A 21 -8.57 3.01 -9.71
CA ALA A 21 -9.58 2.68 -8.70
C ALA A 21 -9.69 1.17 -8.43
N GLU A 22 -9.47 0.33 -9.45
CA GLU A 22 -9.42 -1.14 -9.31
C GLU A 22 -8.31 -1.59 -8.35
N VAL A 23 -7.15 -0.94 -8.43
CA VAL A 23 -6.01 -1.22 -7.55
C VAL A 23 -6.36 -0.77 -6.13
N VAL A 24 -6.93 0.43 -5.96
CA VAL A 24 -7.39 0.92 -4.64
C VAL A 24 -8.34 -0.09 -3.99
N ALA A 25 -9.34 -0.59 -4.74
CA ALA A 25 -10.29 -1.57 -4.26
C ALA A 25 -9.62 -2.90 -3.86
N ALA A 26 -8.58 -3.33 -4.59
CA ALA A 26 -7.83 -4.55 -4.28
C ALA A 26 -7.02 -4.46 -2.97
N TYR A 27 -6.65 -3.25 -2.54
CA TYR A 27 -5.83 -3.01 -1.34
C TYR A 27 -6.65 -2.67 -0.09
N ARG A 28 -7.88 -2.18 -0.24
CA ARG A 28 -8.72 -1.76 0.87
C ARG A 28 -9.08 -2.93 1.78
N GLY A 29 -8.90 -2.77 3.10
CA GLY A 29 -9.27 -3.77 4.10
C GLY A 29 -8.36 -5.01 4.13
N LYS A 30 -7.27 -5.02 3.35
CA LYS A 30 -6.34 -6.16 3.29
C LYS A 30 -5.20 -6.00 4.29
N LYS A 31 -4.80 -7.12 4.90
CA LYS A 31 -3.62 -7.14 5.76
C LYS A 31 -2.36 -7.01 4.92
N ARG A 32 -1.31 -6.44 5.52
CA ARG A 32 -0.01 -6.21 4.87
C ARG A 32 0.66 -7.49 4.34
N SER A 33 0.35 -8.65 4.94
CA SER A 33 0.81 -9.97 4.50
C SER A 33 0.09 -10.50 3.26
N GLU A 34 -1.11 -9.99 2.96
CA GLU A 34 -1.98 -10.50 1.90
C GLU A 34 -1.86 -9.70 0.61
N ALA A 35 -1.22 -8.53 0.65
CA ALA A 35 -1.09 -7.62 -0.48
C ALA A 35 0.39 -7.23 -0.72
N PRO A 36 0.82 -7.11 -1.99
CA PRO A 36 2.19 -6.74 -2.30
C PRO A 36 2.50 -5.30 -1.87
N PRO A 37 3.77 -4.94 -1.63
CA PRO A 37 4.13 -3.64 -1.08
C PRO A 37 3.66 -2.48 -1.95
N HIS A 38 2.73 -1.69 -1.43
CA HIS A 38 2.14 -0.54 -2.10
C HIS A 38 1.73 0.53 -1.10
N ILE A 39 1.68 1.80 -1.54
CA ILE A 39 1.34 2.93 -0.66
C ILE A 39 -0.05 2.78 -0.04
N PHE A 40 -1.02 2.26 -0.81
CA PHE A 40 -2.38 2.00 -0.32
C PHE A 40 -2.43 1.05 0.87
N SER A 41 -1.58 0.01 0.89
CA SER A 41 -1.52 -0.93 2.01
C SER A 41 -1.00 -0.26 3.28
N ILE A 42 -0.05 0.67 3.17
CA ILE A 42 0.47 1.44 4.31
C ILE A 42 -0.60 2.38 4.86
N SER A 43 -1.29 3.12 3.99
CA SER A 43 -2.33 4.07 4.39
C SER A 43 -3.52 3.38 5.05
N ASP A 44 -4.00 2.27 4.49
CA ASP A 44 -5.14 1.51 5.06
C ASP A 44 -4.78 0.91 6.43
N ASN A 45 -3.58 0.35 6.55
CA ASN A 45 -3.09 -0.21 7.80
C ASN A 45 -2.92 0.86 8.88
N ALA A 46 -2.39 2.04 8.55
CA ALA A 46 -2.30 3.16 9.48
C ALA A 46 -3.68 3.64 9.94
N TYR A 47 -4.65 3.72 9.02
CA TYR A 47 -6.01 4.12 9.34
C TYR A 47 -6.70 3.11 10.29
N GLN A 48 -6.57 1.81 10.03
CA GLN A 48 -7.12 0.77 10.89
C GLN A 48 -6.51 0.81 12.30
N TYR A 49 -5.20 1.01 12.42
CA TYR A 49 -4.52 1.13 13.72
C TYR A 49 -4.86 2.41 14.47
N MET A 50 -5.31 3.47 13.80
CA MET A 50 -5.76 4.70 14.45
C MET A 50 -7.20 4.60 14.98
N LEU A 51 -8.04 3.81 14.31
CA LEU A 51 -9.44 3.59 14.71
C LEU A 51 -9.63 2.57 15.83
N THR A 52 -8.58 1.82 16.16
CA THR A 52 -8.57 0.81 17.23
C THR A 52 -7.78 1.33 18.42
#